data_AF-A0A4Q9DJF3-F1
#
_entry.id   AF-A0A4Q9DJF3-F1
#
_cell.length_a   1.000
_cell.length_b   1.000
_cell.length_c   1.000
_cell.angle_alpha   90.00
_cell.angle_beta   90.00
_cell.angle_gamma   90.00
#
_symmetry.space_group_name_H-M   'P 1'
#
loop_
_entity.id
_entity.type
_entity.pdbx_description
1 polymer ?
#
loop_
_entity_poly.entity_id
_entity_poly.type
_entity_poly.pdbx_seq_one_letter_code
_entity_poly.pdbx_strand_id
1 'polypeptide(L)'
;MFKLTCDKWSHDHGLQIIHADVRLTIDGDEVIDEPLCVDVGLPALLQSVLRDAEPNRWAAPEQWERMPFFCCGCGDPECRAFSFRVEHRGETVHVAEIDERQNGESRVLAEYDVPKDEYKAEILKAGRQFLSFVEDLDYHPYLADTVRLVRGLVDELTP
;
A
#
# COMPACT_ATOMS: atom_id res chain seq x y z
N MET A 1 -14.67 2.46 -10.83
CA MET A 1 -13.54 3.40 -10.98
C MET A 1 -12.70 3.35 -9.73
N PHE A 2 -11.46 2.90 -9.84
CA PHE A 2 -10.47 2.94 -8.76
C PHE A 2 -9.51 4.11 -9.00
N LYS A 3 -9.32 4.96 -7.99
CA LYS A 3 -8.44 6.12 -8.07
C LYS A 3 -7.62 6.28 -6.80
N LEU A 4 -6.30 6.23 -6.94
CA LEU A 4 -5.35 6.41 -5.84
C LEU A 4 -4.48 7.63 -6.12
N THR A 5 -4.48 8.58 -5.20
CA THR A 5 -3.63 9.76 -5.26
C THR A 5 -2.77 9.84 -4.01
N CYS A 6 -1.47 9.97 -4.22
CA CYS A 6 -0.50 10.30 -3.18
C CYS A 6 0.13 11.64 -3.54
N ASP A 7 -0.11 12.67 -2.73
CA ASP A 7 0.44 14.02 -2.91
C ASP A 7 1.09 14.55 -1.62
N LYS A 8 1.72 15.73 -1.69
CA LYS A 8 2.45 16.37 -0.57
C LYS A 8 3.42 15.43 0.17
N TRP A 9 4.20 14.70 -0.61
CA TRP A 9 5.23 13.80 -0.11
C TRP A 9 6.19 14.51 0.85
N SER A 10 6.48 13.88 1.97
CA SER A 10 7.45 14.39 2.95
C SER A 10 8.26 13.26 3.58
N HIS A 11 9.45 13.59 4.06
CA HIS A 11 10.36 12.67 4.73
C HIS A 11 10.54 13.12 6.17
N ASP A 12 10.15 12.27 7.12
CA ASP A 12 10.50 12.44 8.52
C ASP A 12 11.91 11.88 8.76
N HIS A 13 12.90 12.77 8.84
CA HIS A 13 14.30 12.37 9.05
C HIS A 13 14.55 11.70 10.40
N GLY A 14 13.75 12.01 11.43
CA GLY A 14 13.93 11.45 12.77
C GLY A 14 13.48 9.99 12.83
N LEU A 15 12.37 9.69 12.15
CA LEU A 15 11.78 8.35 12.12
C LEU A 15 12.20 7.53 10.90
N GLN A 16 12.81 8.17 9.89
CA GLN A 16 13.11 7.57 8.59
C GLN A 16 11.85 7.01 7.91
N ILE A 17 10.82 7.87 7.80
CA ILE A 17 9.51 7.52 7.26
C ILE A 17 9.12 8.45 6.12
N ILE A 18 8.50 7.91 5.07
CA ILE A 18 7.91 8.68 3.98
C ILE A 18 6.40 8.82 4.19
N HIS A 19 5.93 10.07 4.24
CA HIS A 19 4.51 10.43 4.32
C HIS A 19 3.99 10.97 2.99
N ALA A 20 2.68 10.81 2.76
CA ALA A 20 1.93 11.50 1.72
C ALA A 20 0.48 11.73 2.18
N ASP A 21 -0.17 12.76 1.65
CA ASP A 21 -1.63 12.87 1.68
C ASP A 21 -2.17 11.79 0.73
N VAL A 22 -2.85 10.78 1.28
CA VAL A 22 -3.41 9.65 0.52
C VAL A 22 -4.90 9.86 0.34
N ARG A 23 -5.34 9.82 -0.92
CA ARG A 23 -6.76 9.76 -1.29
C ARG A 23 -7.04 8.51 -2.10
N LEU A 24 -7.98 7.70 -1.62
CA LEU A 24 -8.48 6.52 -2.31
C LEU A 24 -9.99 6.64 -2.51
N THR A 25 -10.40 6.62 -3.76
CA THR A 25 -11.82 6.55 -4.14
C THR A 25 -12.06 5.28 -4.95
N ILE A 26 -13.06 4.49 -4.56
CA ILE A 26 -13.48 3.29 -5.28
C ILE A 26 -14.98 3.38 -5.56
N ASP A 27 -15.37 3.33 -6.83
CA ASP A 27 -16.76 3.45 -7.29
C ASP A 27 -17.53 4.70 -6.78
N GLY A 28 -16.79 5.75 -6.45
CA GLY A 28 -17.32 7.02 -5.94
C GLY A 28 -17.31 7.14 -4.42
N ASP A 29 -17.05 6.04 -3.70
CA ASP A 29 -16.89 6.05 -2.25
C ASP A 29 -15.48 6.51 -1.87
N GLU A 30 -15.40 7.46 -0.94
CA GLU A 30 -14.16 7.89 -0.33
C GLU A 30 -13.74 6.89 0.75
N VAL A 31 -12.74 6.07 0.43
CA VAL A 31 -12.21 5.04 1.32
C VAL A 31 -11.11 5.61 2.22
N ILE A 32 -10.25 6.48 1.65
CA ILE A 32 -9.18 7.17 2.38
C ILE A 32 -9.15 8.64 1.95
N ASP A 33 -9.05 9.57 2.92
CA ASP A 33 -8.67 10.98 2.72
C ASP A 33 -7.88 11.48 3.94
N GLU A 34 -6.65 10.97 4.11
CA GLU A 34 -5.83 11.25 5.29
C GLU A 34 -4.31 11.27 4.95
N PRO A 35 -3.49 12.00 5.71
CA PRO A 35 -2.04 11.87 5.65
C PRO A 35 -1.60 10.52 6.24
N LEU A 36 -0.92 9.70 5.44
CA LEU A 36 -0.44 8.37 5.84
C LEU A 36 1.05 8.26 5.58
N CYS A 37 1.72 7.36 6.29
CA CYS A 37 3.00 6.88 5.80
C CYS A 37 2.75 5.85 4.70
N VAL A 38 3.65 5.78 3.73
CA VAL A 38 3.39 5.01 2.51
C VAL A 38 4.49 4.02 2.19
N ASP A 39 5.70 4.25 2.72
CA ASP A 39 6.87 3.43 2.46
C ASP A 39 6.75 1.96 2.87
N VAL A 40 6.16 1.67 4.03
CA VAL A 40 6.02 0.29 4.51
C VAL A 40 4.98 -0.47 3.70
N GLY A 41 3.86 0.18 3.38
CA GLY A 41 2.71 -0.44 2.71
C GLY A 41 2.85 -0.58 1.19
N LEU A 42 3.56 0.37 0.55
CA LEU A 42 3.64 0.47 -0.89
C LEU A 42 4.25 -0.75 -1.60
N PRO A 43 5.34 -1.38 -1.11
CA PRO A 43 5.85 -2.62 -1.72
C PRO A 43 4.77 -3.69 -1.81
N ALA A 44 3.99 -3.86 -0.76
CA ALA A 44 2.99 -4.89 -0.71
C ALA A 44 1.75 -4.55 -1.56
N LEU A 45 1.38 -3.28 -1.63
CA LEU A 45 0.36 -2.80 -2.57
C LEU A 45 0.79 -3.09 -4.02
N LEU A 46 2.06 -2.84 -4.38
CA LEU A 46 2.61 -3.21 -5.69
C LEU A 46 2.58 -4.73 -5.91
N GLN A 47 2.95 -5.53 -4.91
CA GLN A 47 2.86 -6.99 -5.02
C GLN A 47 1.43 -7.50 -5.24
N SER A 48 0.43 -6.85 -4.63
CA SER A 48 -0.97 -7.23 -4.77
C SER A 48 -1.51 -7.11 -6.20
N VAL A 49 -0.81 -6.38 -7.08
CA VAL A 49 -1.13 -6.34 -8.52
C VAL A 49 -0.82 -7.67 -9.22
N LEU A 50 0.10 -8.46 -8.68
CA LEU A 50 0.59 -9.71 -9.28
C LEU A 50 -0.10 -10.96 -8.72
N ARG A 51 -0.62 -10.89 -7.49
CA ARG A 51 -1.12 -12.05 -6.75
C ARG A 51 -2.13 -11.64 -5.70
N ASP A 52 -2.92 -12.61 -5.27
CA ASP A 52 -3.76 -12.49 -4.08
C ASP A 52 -2.91 -12.15 -2.86
N ALA A 53 -3.48 -11.34 -1.97
CA ALA A 53 -2.76 -10.87 -0.83
C ALA A 53 -3.69 -10.52 0.34
N GLU A 54 -3.21 -10.81 1.55
CA GLU A 54 -3.91 -10.64 2.82
C GLU A 54 -3.03 -9.82 3.75
N PRO A 55 -3.56 -8.76 4.40
CA PRO A 55 -2.79 -7.98 5.35
C PRO A 55 -2.65 -8.72 6.69
N ASN A 56 -1.50 -8.53 7.35
CA ASN A 56 -1.28 -8.95 8.73
C ASN A 56 -0.35 -7.95 9.43
N ARG A 57 -0.93 -6.96 10.12
CA ARG A 57 -0.18 -5.91 10.83
C ARG A 57 0.67 -6.41 12.00
N TRP A 58 0.44 -7.63 12.47
CA TRP A 58 1.24 -8.25 13.54
C TRP A 58 2.31 -9.21 13.02
N ALA A 59 2.43 -9.38 11.70
CA ALA A 59 3.52 -10.13 11.12
C ALA A 59 4.86 -9.43 11.40
N ALA A 60 5.95 -10.19 11.35
CA ALA A 60 7.28 -9.62 11.47
C ALA A 60 7.60 -8.71 10.26
N PRO A 61 8.40 -7.64 10.41
CA PRO A 61 8.67 -6.68 9.35
C PRO A 61 9.19 -7.32 8.05
N GLU A 62 10.00 -8.37 8.16
CA GLU A 62 10.57 -9.10 7.02
C GLU A 62 9.50 -9.82 6.16
N GLN A 63 8.28 -9.94 6.67
CA GLN A 63 7.15 -10.59 6.00
C GLN A 63 6.21 -9.58 5.34
N TRP A 64 6.35 -8.28 5.66
CA TRP A 64 5.45 -7.23 5.20
C TRP A 64 5.54 -6.99 3.70
N GLU A 65 6.62 -7.40 3.03
CA GLU A 65 6.76 -7.30 1.57
C GLU A 65 5.56 -7.89 0.81
N ARG A 66 4.84 -8.86 1.41
CA ARG A 66 3.74 -9.63 0.78
C ARG A 66 2.33 -9.24 1.24
N MET A 67 2.19 -8.25 2.12
CA MET A 67 0.96 -7.98 2.87
C MET A 67 0.44 -6.56 2.60
N PRO A 68 -0.53 -6.35 1.70
CA PRO A 68 -0.95 -5.01 1.27
C PRO A 68 -1.73 -4.29 2.37
N PHE A 69 -1.13 -3.23 2.89
CA PHE A 69 -1.78 -2.31 3.81
C PHE A 69 -1.28 -0.90 3.51
N PHE A 70 -2.09 0.12 3.76
CA PHE A 70 -1.60 1.47 4.02
C PHE A 70 -1.51 1.64 5.52
N CYS A 71 -0.35 1.39 6.09
CA CYS A 71 -0.09 1.71 7.49
C CYS A 71 0.39 3.14 7.58
N CYS A 72 0.06 3.82 8.66
CA CYS A 72 1.02 4.70 9.28
C CYS A 72 2.33 3.91 9.54
N GLY A 73 3.24 3.93 8.57
CA GLY A 73 4.54 3.25 8.45
C GLY A 73 5.56 3.50 9.56
N CYS A 74 5.11 3.77 10.78
CA CYS A 74 5.91 3.70 11.99
C CYS A 74 6.13 2.27 12.52
N GLY A 75 5.42 1.28 11.95
CA GLY A 75 5.48 -0.11 12.40
C GLY A 75 4.84 -0.36 13.77
N ASP A 76 4.11 0.62 14.30
CA ASP A 76 3.28 0.48 15.49
C ASP A 76 1.93 -0.17 15.09
N PRO A 77 1.61 -1.38 15.59
CA PRO A 77 0.33 -2.04 15.32
C PRO A 77 -0.89 -1.26 15.82
N GLU A 78 -0.67 -0.32 16.75
CA GLU A 78 -1.68 0.59 17.27
C GLU A 78 -1.83 1.86 16.42
N CYS A 79 -0.94 2.12 15.45
CA CYS A 79 -1.15 3.24 14.54
C CYS A 79 -2.32 2.95 13.59
N ARG A 80 -3.04 4.01 13.22
CA ARG A 80 -4.17 3.90 12.29
C ARG A 80 -3.67 3.41 10.94
N ALA A 81 -4.22 2.29 10.49
CA ALA A 81 -3.89 1.65 9.23
C ALA A 81 -5.18 1.33 8.45
N PHE A 82 -5.07 1.34 7.13
CA PHE A 82 -6.08 0.85 6.22
C PHE A 82 -5.57 -0.44 5.60
N SER A 83 -6.23 -1.54 5.93
CA SER A 83 -5.80 -2.87 5.52
C SER A 83 -6.69 -3.37 4.39
N PHE A 84 -6.07 -3.87 3.32
CA PHE A 84 -6.77 -4.28 2.11
C PHE A 84 -6.51 -5.74 1.82
N ARG A 85 -7.56 -6.56 1.77
CA ARG A 85 -7.49 -7.89 1.16
C ARG A 85 -7.69 -7.76 -0.33
N VAL A 86 -6.87 -8.45 -1.11
CA VAL A 86 -6.86 -8.39 -2.57
C VAL A 86 -6.97 -9.80 -3.13
N GLU A 87 -7.99 -10.05 -3.95
CA GLU A 87 -8.22 -11.35 -4.60
C GLU A 87 -8.40 -11.15 -6.12
N HIS A 88 -7.65 -11.88 -6.94
CA HIS A 88 -7.73 -11.82 -8.39
C HIS A 88 -8.86 -12.71 -8.91
N ARG A 89 -9.80 -12.12 -9.65
CA ARG A 89 -11.00 -12.79 -10.19
C ARG A 89 -11.09 -12.61 -11.71
N GLY A 90 -10.14 -13.21 -12.43
CA GLY A 90 -10.04 -13.05 -13.88
C GLY A 90 -9.59 -11.64 -14.26
N GLU A 91 -10.47 -10.88 -14.91
CA GLU A 91 -10.19 -9.50 -15.36
C GLU A 91 -10.46 -8.43 -14.28
N THR A 92 -10.98 -8.85 -13.12
CA THR A 92 -11.19 -7.97 -11.97
C THR A 92 -10.31 -8.37 -10.80
N VAL A 93 -10.08 -7.40 -9.93
CA VAL A 93 -9.47 -7.56 -8.62
C VAL A 93 -10.53 -7.18 -7.60
N HIS A 94 -10.85 -8.13 -6.72
CA HIS A 94 -11.70 -7.88 -5.58
C HIS A 94 -10.85 -7.26 -4.46
N VAL A 95 -11.25 -6.09 -3.99
CA VAL A 95 -10.56 -5.33 -2.95
C VAL A 95 -11.52 -5.18 -1.79
N ALA A 96 -11.14 -5.70 -0.62
CA ALA A 96 -11.89 -5.55 0.61
C ALA A 96 -11.10 -4.74 1.62
N GLU A 97 -11.70 -3.65 2.12
CA GLU A 97 -11.19 -2.96 3.30
C GLU A 97 -11.54 -3.79 4.53
N ILE A 98 -10.55 -4.09 5.37
CA ILE A 98 -10.74 -4.93 6.55
C ILE A 98 -10.24 -4.27 7.83
N ASP A 99 -10.98 -4.46 8.92
CA ASP A 99 -10.55 -4.22 10.29
C ASP A 99 -9.89 -5.51 10.82
N GLU A 100 -8.56 -5.53 10.79
CA GLU A 100 -7.75 -6.68 11.21
C GLU A 100 -7.92 -6.98 12.71
N ARG A 101 -7.91 -8.26 13.09
CA ARG A 101 -7.92 -8.68 14.51
C ARG A 101 -6.77 -9.64 14.82
N GLN A 102 -6.02 -9.37 15.90
CA GLN A 102 -4.81 -10.12 16.24
C GLN A 102 -5.10 -11.60 16.51
N ASN A 103 -6.27 -11.88 17.09
CA ASN A 103 -6.67 -13.20 17.57
C ASN A 103 -8.07 -13.59 17.09
N GLY A 104 -8.38 -13.36 15.82
CA GLY A 104 -9.68 -13.74 15.25
C GLY A 104 -9.80 -13.39 13.77
N GLU A 105 -10.98 -13.64 13.20
CA GLU A 105 -11.26 -13.25 11.82
C GLU A 105 -11.34 -11.73 11.70
N SER A 106 -10.60 -11.20 10.71
CA SER A 106 -10.72 -9.80 10.31
C SER A 106 -12.16 -9.50 9.88
N ARG A 107 -12.66 -8.34 10.27
CA ARG A 107 -13.99 -7.89 9.89
C ARG A 107 -13.89 -7.14 8.56
N VAL A 108 -14.68 -7.54 7.58
CA VAL A 108 -14.82 -6.78 6.33
C VAL A 108 -15.64 -5.52 6.60
N LEU A 109 -15.11 -4.37 6.19
CA LEU A 109 -15.73 -3.05 6.31
C LEU A 109 -16.44 -2.65 5.03
N ALA A 110 -15.78 -2.86 3.88
CA ALA A 110 -16.30 -2.58 2.55
C ALA A 110 -15.64 -3.50 1.51
N GLU A 111 -16.32 -3.74 0.39
CA GLU A 111 -15.88 -4.63 -0.68
C GLU A 111 -16.15 -4.03 -2.05
N TYR A 112 -15.21 -4.18 -2.96
CA TYR A 112 -15.25 -3.60 -4.29
C TYR A 112 -14.70 -4.58 -5.33
N ASP A 113 -15.29 -4.60 -6.53
CA ASP A 113 -14.73 -5.31 -7.69
C ASP A 113 -14.18 -4.29 -8.69
N VAL A 114 -12.87 -4.27 -8.88
CA VAL A 114 -12.15 -3.26 -9.65
C VAL A 114 -11.57 -3.88 -10.92
N PRO A 115 -11.66 -3.24 -12.11
CA PRO A 115 -10.93 -3.72 -13.29
C PRO A 115 -9.42 -3.80 -13.03
N LYS A 116 -8.81 -4.94 -13.36
CA LYS A 116 -7.39 -5.21 -13.05
C LYS A 116 -6.43 -4.17 -13.63
N ASP A 117 -6.72 -3.67 -14.83
CA ASP A 117 -5.92 -2.65 -15.49
C ASP A 117 -5.99 -1.28 -14.79
N GLU A 118 -7.17 -0.89 -14.27
CA GLU A 118 -7.33 0.34 -13.48
C GLU A 118 -6.55 0.24 -12.17
N TYR A 119 -6.72 -0.88 -11.45
CA TYR A 119 -6.01 -1.17 -10.22
C TYR A 119 -4.50 -1.10 -10.41
N LYS A 120 -3.99 -1.79 -11.44
CA LYS A 120 -2.57 -1.81 -11.80
C LYS A 120 -2.06 -0.40 -12.14
N ALA A 121 -2.78 0.36 -12.94
CA ALA A 121 -2.33 1.67 -13.40
C ALA A 121 -2.11 2.66 -12.23
N GLU A 122 -3.07 2.73 -11.31
CA GLU A 122 -3.02 3.66 -10.17
C GLU A 122 -1.96 3.25 -9.14
N ILE A 123 -1.79 1.95 -8.87
CA ILE A 123 -0.74 1.47 -7.95
C ILE A 123 0.65 1.65 -8.55
N LEU A 124 0.83 1.36 -9.84
CA LEU A 124 2.10 1.58 -10.53
C LEU A 124 2.50 3.06 -10.52
N LYS A 125 1.53 3.96 -10.68
CA LYS A 125 1.74 5.40 -10.56
C LYS A 125 2.24 5.78 -9.17
N ALA A 126 1.62 5.27 -8.11
CA ALA A 126 2.07 5.52 -6.73
C ALA A 126 3.52 5.01 -6.51
N GLY A 127 3.85 3.81 -7.03
CA GLY A 127 5.21 3.26 -7.01
C GLY A 127 6.26 4.17 -7.67
N ARG A 128 5.93 4.70 -8.86
CA ARG A 128 6.82 5.63 -9.59
C ARG A 128 6.99 6.96 -8.86
N GLN A 129 5.92 7.50 -8.28
CA GLN A 129 5.97 8.74 -7.50
C GLN A 129 6.86 8.58 -6.26
N PHE A 130 6.74 7.46 -5.55
CA PHE A 130 7.61 7.15 -4.42
C PHE A 130 9.08 7.10 -4.83
N LEU A 131 9.43 6.34 -5.88
CA LEU A 131 10.82 6.23 -6.36
C LEU A 131 11.41 7.59 -6.73
N SER A 132 10.62 8.43 -7.41
CA SER A 132 11.03 9.79 -7.76
C SER A 132 11.22 10.68 -6.53
N PHE A 133 10.44 10.48 -5.47
CA PHE A 133 10.55 11.26 -4.25
C PHE A 133 11.80 10.89 -3.43
N VAL A 134 12.15 9.61 -3.37
CA VAL A 134 13.24 9.11 -2.51
C VAL A 134 14.61 9.09 -3.17
N GLU A 135 14.72 9.36 -4.48
CA GLU A 135 15.95 9.18 -5.27
C GLU A 135 17.17 9.90 -4.68
N ASP A 136 16.99 11.12 -4.16
CA ASP A 136 18.06 11.95 -3.60
C ASP A 136 18.03 12.05 -2.07
N LEU A 137 17.19 11.24 -1.40
CA LEU A 137 17.07 11.25 0.05
C LEU A 137 18.07 10.30 0.70
N ASP A 138 18.67 10.75 1.80
CA ASP A 138 19.40 9.87 2.73
C ASP A 138 18.38 9.09 3.59
N TYR A 139 17.70 8.14 2.95
CA TYR A 139 16.54 7.43 3.48
C TYR A 139 16.86 5.97 3.82
N HIS A 140 16.65 5.62 5.09
CA HIS A 140 16.92 4.31 5.68
C HIS A 140 15.63 3.69 6.22
N PRO A 141 14.81 3.05 5.35
CA PRO A 141 13.51 2.51 5.72
C PRO A 141 13.59 1.48 6.84
N TYR A 142 12.51 1.39 7.63
CA TYR A 142 12.35 0.33 8.63
C TYR A 142 12.33 -1.08 8.01
N LEU A 143 11.60 -1.25 6.89
CA LEU A 143 11.75 -2.43 6.04
C LEU A 143 13.03 -2.26 5.21
N ALA A 144 14.09 -2.95 5.63
CA ALA A 144 15.33 -2.98 4.85
C ALA A 144 15.01 -3.39 3.40
N ASP A 145 15.63 -2.71 2.43
CA ASP A 145 15.41 -2.87 0.98
C ASP A 145 14.10 -2.30 0.38
N THR A 146 13.26 -1.53 1.11
CA THR A 146 12.02 -0.92 0.53
C THR A 146 12.22 -0.30 -0.86
N VAL A 147 13.23 0.55 -1.03
CA VAL A 147 13.48 1.23 -2.32
C VAL A 147 13.80 0.23 -3.43
N ARG A 148 14.60 -0.80 -3.12
CA ARG A 148 14.96 -1.85 -4.07
C ARG A 148 13.75 -2.72 -4.43
N LEU A 149 12.93 -3.08 -3.45
CA LEU A 149 11.69 -3.84 -3.65
C LEU A 149 10.72 -3.08 -4.55
N VAL A 150 10.43 -1.81 -4.22
CA VAL A 150 9.55 -0.96 -5.03
C VAL A 150 10.08 -0.84 -6.46
N ARG A 151 11.38 -0.61 -6.65
CA ARG A 151 11.99 -0.52 -7.98
C ARG A 151 11.81 -1.81 -8.78
N GLY A 152 12.14 -2.96 -8.19
CA GLY A 152 11.97 -4.25 -8.85
C GLY A 152 10.51 -4.53 -9.27
N LEU A 153 9.55 -4.19 -8.40
CA LEU A 153 8.13 -4.37 -8.70
C LEU A 153 7.62 -3.39 -9.76
N VAL A 154 8.06 -2.13 -9.73
CA VAL A 154 7.72 -1.14 -10.77
C VAL A 154 8.26 -1.58 -12.13
N ASP A 155 9.48 -2.11 -12.17
CA ASP A 155 10.10 -2.62 -13.39
C ASP A 155 9.35 -3.85 -13.93
N GLU A 156 8.99 -4.80 -13.05
CA GLU A 156 8.20 -6.00 -13.42
C GLU A 156 6.79 -5.65 -13.91
N LEU A 157 6.16 -4.62 -13.34
CA LEU A 157 4.81 -4.20 -13.69
C LEU A 157 4.76 -3.29 -14.93
N THR A 158 5.89 -2.75 -15.37
CA THR A 158 5.97 -1.90 -16.56
C THR A 158 6.07 -2.78 -17.82
N PRO A 159 5.24 -2.53 -18.86
CA PRO A 159 5.31 -3.28 -20.13
C PRO A 159 6.63 -3.13 -20.88
#